data_AF-A0A3B8IBB5-F1
#
_entry.id   AF-A0A3B8IBB5-F1
#
_cell.length_a   1.000
_cell.length_b   1.000
_cell.length_c   1.000
_cell.angle_alpha   90.00
_cell.angle_beta   90.00
_cell.angle_gamma   90.00
#
_symmetry.space_group_name_H-M   'P 1'
#
loop_
_entity.id
_entity.type
_entity.pdbx_description
1 polymer ?
#
loop_
_entity_poly.entity_id
_entity_poly.type
_entity_poly.pdbx_seq_one_letter_code
_entity_poly.pdbx_strand_id
1 'polypeptide(L)'
;MKYLIALVFVVFCAPSVLAQTDFADRLHMEEKSFRASNGTKVLGLSGTLAVPENRNNPGSETLQIGFVRLKSKAENPQAPLVYLAGGPGVARTWHAEEPRSLKRWLPYLELGDVILVDQRGTGAGQPRVLSYYLEGLPEDVLVSADRMQE
;
A
#
# COMPACT_ATOMS: atom_id res chain seq x y z
N MET A 1 7.72 48.59 0.84
CA MET A 1 7.94 47.37 1.67
C MET A 1 6.72 46.47 1.82
N LYS A 2 5.49 46.98 2.07
CA LYS A 2 4.26 46.16 2.16
C LYS A 2 3.96 45.32 0.90
N TYR A 3 4.11 45.90 -0.29
CA TYR A 3 3.89 45.19 -1.56
C TYR A 3 4.99 44.18 -1.91
N LEU A 4 6.21 44.35 -1.36
CA LEU A 4 7.34 43.45 -1.59
C LEU A 4 7.15 42.13 -0.82
N ILE A 5 6.55 42.18 0.37
CA ILE A 5 6.22 41.00 1.18
C ILE A 5 5.02 40.22 0.57
N ALA A 6 4.04 40.93 0.01
CA ALA A 6 2.90 40.30 -0.66
C ALA A 6 3.30 39.55 -1.96
N LEU A 7 4.26 40.10 -2.72
CA LEU A 7 4.75 39.46 -3.96
C LEU A 7 5.53 38.16 -3.67
N VAL A 8 6.32 38.13 -2.58
CA VAL A 8 7.09 36.94 -2.17
C VAL A 8 6.17 35.80 -1.71
N PHE A 9 5.03 36.11 -1.08
CA PHE A 9 4.04 35.10 -0.65
C PHE A 9 3.29 34.44 -1.82
N VAL A 10 2.99 35.20 -2.87
CA VAL A 10 2.29 34.69 -4.07
C VAL A 10 3.20 33.78 -4.91
N VAL A 11 4.50 34.12 -5.03
CA VAL A 11 5.47 33.33 -5.81
C VAL A 11 5.79 31.98 -5.14
N PHE A 12 5.76 31.90 -3.80
CA PHE A 12 6.04 30.64 -3.10
C PHE A 12 4.85 29.68 -3.02
N CYS A 13 3.61 30.17 -3.18
CA CYS A 13 2.41 29.34 -3.05
C CYS A 13 2.05 28.57 -4.34
N ALA A 14 2.38 29.11 -5.52
CA ALA A 14 2.05 28.50 -6.82
C ALA A 14 2.77 27.17 -7.13
N PRO A 15 4.08 26.98 -6.87
CA PRO A 15 4.75 25.71 -7.17
C PRO A 15 4.29 24.55 -6.25
N SER A 16 3.86 24.85 -5.01
CA SER A 16 3.34 23.85 -4.08
C SER A 16 2.03 23.24 -4.57
N VAL A 17 1.18 24.02 -5.24
CA VAL A 17 -0.11 23.56 -5.77
C VAL A 17 0.07 22.61 -6.96
N LEU A 18 0.98 22.93 -7.90
CA LEU A 18 1.24 22.07 -9.07
C LEU A 18 1.92 20.74 -8.72
N ALA A 19 2.74 20.70 -7.66
CA ALA A 19 3.34 19.45 -7.18
C ALA A 19 2.33 18.57 -6.42
N GLN A 20 1.31 19.16 -5.80
CA GLN A 20 0.24 18.43 -5.11
C GLN A 20 -0.77 17.80 -6.08
N THR A 21 -1.01 18.42 -7.24
CA THR A 21 -1.92 17.86 -8.26
C THR A 21 -1.40 16.55 -8.85
N ASP A 22 -0.10 16.43 -9.15
CA ASP A 22 0.48 15.20 -9.70
C ASP A 22 0.33 14.00 -8.75
N PHE A 23 0.56 14.21 -7.46
CA PHE A 23 0.44 13.13 -6.47
C PHE A 23 -1.02 12.70 -6.25
N ALA A 24 -1.95 13.66 -6.24
CA ALA A 24 -3.38 13.37 -6.06
C ALA A 24 -3.93 12.51 -7.22
N ASP A 25 -3.51 12.80 -8.45
CA ASP A 25 -3.94 12.05 -9.64
C ASP A 25 -3.39 10.61 -9.67
N ARG A 26 -2.32 10.34 -8.91
CA ARG A 26 -1.65 9.04 -8.82
C ARG A 26 -2.13 8.20 -7.64
N LEU A 27 -2.98 8.74 -6.78
CA LEU A 27 -3.45 8.09 -5.56
C LEU A 27 -4.94 7.78 -5.67
N HIS A 28 -5.28 6.50 -5.72
CA HIS A 28 -6.67 6.05 -5.69
C HIS A 28 -6.96 5.37 -4.35
N MET A 29 -8.06 5.77 -3.71
CA MET A 29 -8.47 5.22 -2.41
C MET A 29 -9.98 5.12 -2.34
N GLU A 30 -10.45 4.06 -1.70
CA GLU A 30 -11.85 3.86 -1.36
C GLU A 30 -12.00 3.56 0.13
N GLU A 31 -13.09 4.05 0.72
CA GLU A 31 -13.46 3.67 2.08
C GLU A 31 -13.89 2.21 2.13
N LYS A 32 -13.38 1.48 3.12
CA LYS A 32 -13.69 0.07 3.30
C LYS A 32 -13.84 -0.27 4.78
N SER A 33 -14.63 -1.31 5.05
CA SER A 33 -14.68 -1.92 6.38
C SER A 33 -14.18 -3.35 6.35
N PHE A 34 -13.33 -3.68 7.30
CA PHE A 34 -12.72 -4.98 7.48
C PHE A 34 -13.29 -5.66 8.73
N ARG A 35 -13.24 -6.99 8.78
CA ARG A 35 -13.78 -7.77 9.91
C ARG A 35 -12.77 -8.79 10.41
N ALA A 36 -12.35 -8.63 11.67
CA ALA A 36 -11.43 -9.56 12.31
C ALA A 36 -12.16 -10.84 12.77
N SER A 37 -11.40 -11.89 13.04
CA SER A 37 -11.95 -13.21 13.43
C SER A 37 -12.72 -13.21 14.75
N ASN A 38 -12.52 -12.20 15.61
CA ASN A 38 -13.30 -11.99 16.83
C ASN A 38 -14.56 -11.13 16.60
N GLY A 39 -14.94 -10.87 15.34
CA GLY A 39 -16.09 -10.05 14.98
C GLY A 39 -15.83 -8.54 14.97
N THR A 40 -14.67 -8.07 15.44
CA THR A 40 -14.35 -6.63 15.47
C THR A 40 -14.36 -6.04 14.07
N LYS A 41 -15.17 -5.00 13.86
CA LYS A 41 -15.17 -4.19 12.64
C LYS A 41 -14.07 -3.13 12.72
N VAL A 42 -13.30 -2.99 11.66
CA VAL A 42 -12.27 -1.95 11.50
C VAL A 42 -12.61 -1.13 10.28
N LEU A 43 -12.74 0.19 10.43
CA LEU A 43 -12.89 1.09 9.29
C LEU A 43 -11.51 1.41 8.71
N GLY A 44 -11.44 1.73 7.43
CA GLY A 44 -10.18 2.04 6.79
C GLY A 44 -10.33 2.45 5.35
N LEU A 45 -9.19 2.49 4.67
CA LEU A 45 -9.09 2.74 3.23
C LEU A 45 -8.37 1.57 2.57
N SER A 46 -8.81 1.20 1.38
CA SER A 46 -8.03 0.38 0.43
C SER A 46 -7.63 1.27 -0.73
N GLY A 47 -6.42 1.14 -1.25
CA GLY A 47 -5.97 2.02 -2.31
C GLY A 47 -4.73 1.56 -3.07
N THR A 48 -4.42 2.31 -4.12
CA THR A 48 -3.22 2.16 -4.93
C THR A 48 -2.51 3.48 -5.13
N LEU A 49 -1.19 3.44 -5.19
CA LEU A 49 -0.34 4.56 -5.54
C LEU A 49 0.45 4.24 -6.82
N ALA A 50 0.27 5.05 -7.85
CA ALA A 50 0.97 4.94 -9.11
C ALA A 50 2.40 5.50 -8.97
N VAL A 51 3.42 4.69 -9.25
CA VAL A 51 4.84 5.09 -9.14
C VAL A 51 5.64 4.72 -10.39
N PRO A 52 6.66 5.50 -10.80
CA PRO A 52 7.50 5.11 -11.92
C PRO A 52 8.24 3.82 -11.60
N GLU A 53 8.33 2.94 -12.59
CA GLU A 53 9.12 1.72 -12.50
C GLU A 53 10.60 2.09 -12.31
N ASN A 54 11.14 2.96 -13.13
CA ASN A 54 12.49 3.47 -12.96
C ASN A 54 12.42 4.91 -12.43
N ARG A 55 12.81 5.10 -11.16
CA ARG A 55 12.81 6.44 -10.54
C ARG A 55 13.74 7.44 -11.23
N ASN A 56 14.72 6.96 -11.99
CA ASN A 56 15.64 7.80 -12.77
C ASN A 56 15.13 8.08 -14.19
N ASN A 57 14.02 7.46 -14.62
CA ASN A 57 13.39 7.70 -15.92
C ASN A 57 11.90 8.03 -15.72
N PRO A 58 11.51 9.31 -15.69
CA PRO A 58 10.11 9.72 -15.52
C PRO A 58 9.16 9.19 -16.60
N GLY A 59 9.66 8.84 -17.79
CA GLY A 59 8.88 8.22 -18.87
C GLY A 59 8.79 6.69 -18.79
N SER A 60 9.30 6.07 -17.73
CA SER A 60 9.17 4.62 -17.54
C SER A 60 7.72 4.22 -17.27
N GLU A 61 7.41 2.94 -17.51
CA GLU A 61 6.16 2.32 -17.11
C GLU A 61 5.79 2.62 -15.66
N THR A 62 4.49 2.71 -15.39
CA THR A 62 3.98 2.98 -14.04
C THR A 62 3.55 1.69 -13.37
N LEU A 63 3.92 1.53 -12.10
CA LEU A 63 3.50 0.42 -11.25
C LEU A 63 2.48 0.90 -10.24
N GLN A 64 1.49 0.05 -9.93
CA GLN A 64 0.50 0.33 -8.89
C GLN A 64 0.96 -0.34 -7.59
N ILE A 65 1.17 0.47 -6.55
CA ILE A 65 1.54 -0.01 -5.22
C ILE A 65 0.27 -0.07 -4.37
N GLY A 66 -0.18 -1.28 -4.05
CA GLY A 66 -1.33 -1.52 -3.19
C GLY A 66 -1.03 -1.17 -1.73
N PHE A 67 -2.01 -0.58 -1.05
CA PHE A 67 -1.94 -0.38 0.40
C PHE A 67 -3.33 -0.44 1.04
N VAL A 68 -3.35 -0.72 2.34
CA VAL A 68 -4.53 -0.62 3.19
C VAL A 68 -4.18 0.23 4.42
N ARG A 69 -5.01 1.23 4.72
CA ARG A 69 -4.96 1.99 5.97
C ARG A 69 -6.07 1.50 6.88
N LEU A 70 -5.72 0.85 7.98
CA LEU A 70 -6.63 0.54 9.07
C LEU A 70 -6.71 1.76 10.00
N LYS A 71 -7.91 2.30 10.19
CA LYS A 71 -8.14 3.50 10.99
C LYS A 71 -7.99 3.21 12.49
N SER A 72 -7.27 4.09 13.18
CA SER A 72 -7.12 4.09 14.63
C SER A 72 -8.46 4.24 15.35
N LYS A 73 -8.50 3.73 16.57
CA LYS A 73 -9.60 3.93 17.52
C LYS A 73 -9.29 5.00 18.58
N ALA A 74 -8.04 5.47 18.63
CA ALA A 74 -7.63 6.49 19.58
C ALA A 74 -8.28 7.84 19.26
N GLU A 75 -8.68 8.57 20.30
CA GLU A 75 -9.18 9.95 20.15
C GLU A 75 -8.07 10.89 19.65
N ASN A 76 -6.83 10.66 20.12
CA ASN A 76 -5.63 11.40 19.73
C ASN A 76 -4.57 10.41 19.22
N PRO A 77 -4.67 9.94 17.97
CA PRO A 77 -3.74 8.95 17.43
C PRO A 77 -2.32 9.51 17.28
N GLN A 78 -1.34 8.67 17.56
CA GLN A 78 0.07 8.92 17.29
C GLN A 78 0.38 8.80 15.79
N ALA A 79 1.65 8.95 15.43
CA ALA A 79 2.13 8.71 14.07
C ALA A 79 1.74 7.29 13.59
N PRO A 80 1.37 7.13 12.32
CA PRO A 80 0.93 5.84 11.79
C PRO A 80 2.06 4.82 11.76
N LEU A 81 1.72 3.55 12.03
CA LEU A 81 2.61 2.41 11.80
C LEU A 81 2.55 2.03 10.33
N VAL A 82 3.64 2.25 9.59
CA VAL A 82 3.81 1.72 8.23
C VAL A 82 4.54 0.40 8.30
N TYR A 83 3.87 -0.68 7.92
CA TYR A 83 4.45 -2.02 7.98
C TYR A 83 4.84 -2.53 6.59
N LEU A 84 6.10 -2.95 6.50
CA LEU A 84 6.68 -3.62 5.34
C LEU A 84 6.90 -5.09 5.66
N ALA A 85 6.39 -5.97 4.79
CA ALA A 85 6.65 -7.40 4.90
C ALA A 85 8.16 -7.70 4.80
N GLY A 86 8.66 -8.59 5.65
CA GLY A 86 9.98 -9.21 5.44
C GLY A 86 9.95 -10.29 4.35
N GLY A 87 11.11 -10.90 4.07
CA GLY A 87 11.31 -11.83 2.95
C GLY A 87 11.12 -11.15 1.58
N PRO A 88 11.46 -11.79 0.46
CA PRO A 88 10.99 -11.35 -0.85
C PRO A 88 9.57 -11.89 -1.14
N GLY A 89 8.78 -11.16 -1.91
CA GLY A 89 7.58 -11.69 -2.56
C GLY A 89 6.27 -11.63 -1.76
N VAL A 90 6.29 -11.27 -0.47
CA VAL A 90 5.07 -11.28 0.37
C VAL A 90 4.37 -9.93 0.35
N ALA A 91 3.16 -9.90 -0.20
CA ALA A 91 2.20 -8.81 -0.05
C ALA A 91 1.75 -8.67 1.41
N ARG A 92 1.27 -7.49 1.83
CA ARG A 92 0.72 -7.30 3.18
C ARG A 92 -0.71 -6.82 3.23
N THR A 93 -1.23 -6.22 2.16
CA THR A 93 -2.63 -5.76 2.12
C THR A 93 -3.63 -6.88 2.41
N TRP A 94 -3.34 -8.11 1.99
CA TRP A 94 -4.18 -9.29 2.26
C TRP A 94 -4.44 -9.55 3.75
N HIS A 95 -3.57 -9.10 4.66
CA HIS A 95 -3.81 -9.24 6.10
C HIS A 95 -5.06 -8.48 6.56
N ALA A 96 -5.47 -7.43 5.85
CA ALA A 96 -6.68 -6.70 6.17
C ALA A 96 -7.95 -7.49 5.80
N GLU A 97 -7.88 -8.32 4.76
CA GLU A 97 -8.99 -9.15 4.29
C GLU A 97 -9.11 -10.47 5.06
N GLU A 98 -7.98 -11.06 5.49
CA GLU A 98 -7.99 -12.33 6.22
C GLU A 98 -8.28 -12.10 7.72
N PRO A 99 -9.41 -12.60 8.27
CA PRO A 99 -9.86 -12.23 9.61
C PRO A 99 -8.89 -12.54 10.75
N ARG A 100 -8.14 -13.65 10.69
CA ARG A 100 -7.18 -14.03 11.75
C ARG A 100 -5.94 -13.14 11.73
N SER A 101 -5.50 -12.74 10.54
CA SER A 101 -4.38 -11.84 10.31
C SER A 101 -4.75 -10.42 10.73
N LEU A 102 -5.95 -9.95 10.38
CA LEU A 102 -6.45 -8.65 10.81
C LEU A 102 -6.48 -8.52 12.33
N LYS A 103 -6.88 -9.59 13.05
CA LYS A 103 -6.90 -9.61 14.52
C LYS A 103 -5.55 -9.25 15.14
N ARG A 104 -4.43 -9.60 14.49
CA ARG A 104 -3.08 -9.31 15.00
C ARG A 104 -2.76 -7.81 14.98
N TRP A 105 -3.46 -7.01 14.17
CA TRP A 105 -3.24 -5.58 14.05
C TRP A 105 -4.04 -4.75 15.05
N LEU A 106 -5.11 -5.31 15.63
CA LEU A 106 -6.02 -4.57 16.50
C LEU A 106 -5.33 -3.84 17.67
N PRO A 107 -4.33 -4.42 18.38
CA PRO A 107 -3.67 -3.71 19.48
C PRO A 107 -2.96 -2.42 19.05
N TYR A 108 -2.45 -2.36 17.82
CA TYR A 108 -1.75 -1.17 17.32
C TYR A 108 -2.72 -0.03 16.96
N LEU A 109 -3.99 -0.35 16.69
CA LEU A 109 -5.02 0.66 16.40
C LEU A 109 -5.37 1.53 17.62
N GLU A 110 -5.00 1.09 18.82
CA GLU A 110 -5.09 1.89 20.04
C GLU A 110 -3.99 2.98 20.11
N LEU A 111 -2.94 2.87 19.29
CA LEU A 111 -1.84 3.84 19.23
C LEU A 111 -2.01 4.81 18.06
N GLY A 112 -2.34 4.30 16.88
CA GLY A 112 -2.44 5.09 15.66
C GLY A 112 -2.94 4.25 14.49
N ASP A 113 -2.99 4.84 13.30
CA ASP A 113 -3.36 4.09 12.11
C ASP A 113 -2.30 3.04 11.78
N VAL A 114 -2.73 1.93 11.19
CA VAL A 114 -1.81 0.92 10.63
C VAL A 114 -1.92 0.96 9.12
N ILE A 115 -0.80 1.16 8.43
CA ILE A 115 -0.70 1.17 6.98
C ILE A 115 0.05 -0.10 6.55
N LEU A 116 -0.66 -0.99 5.88
CA LEU A 116 -0.13 -2.21 5.28
C LEU A 116 0.19 -1.91 3.83
N VAL A 117 1.43 -2.14 3.40
CA VAL A 117 1.88 -1.80 2.05
C VAL A 117 2.34 -3.08 1.35
N ASP A 118 1.92 -3.23 0.10
CA ASP A 118 2.49 -4.22 -0.80
C ASP A 118 3.78 -3.66 -1.38
N GLN A 119 4.89 -4.37 -1.17
CA GLN A 119 6.14 -3.97 -1.80
C GLN A 119 6.04 -4.15 -3.31
N ARG A 120 6.84 -3.39 -4.05
CA ARG A 120 6.95 -3.53 -5.50
C ARG A 120 7.19 -4.98 -5.90
N GLY A 121 6.46 -5.45 -6.92
CA GLY A 121 6.52 -6.85 -7.38
C GLY A 121 5.76 -7.82 -6.49
N THR A 122 4.97 -7.33 -5.53
CA THR A 122 4.05 -8.11 -4.70
C THR A 122 2.63 -7.53 -4.82
N GLY A 123 1.63 -8.23 -4.27
CA GLY A 123 0.23 -7.81 -4.27
C GLY A 123 -0.55 -8.42 -5.44
N ALA A 124 -1.78 -8.86 -5.18
CA ALA A 124 -2.60 -9.51 -6.21
C ALA A 124 -2.95 -8.55 -7.35
N GLY A 125 -3.07 -9.07 -8.58
CA GLY A 125 -3.51 -8.29 -9.75
C GLY A 125 -2.46 -7.35 -10.35
N GLN A 126 -1.21 -7.38 -9.88
CA GLN A 126 -0.12 -6.63 -10.50
C GLN A 126 0.54 -7.47 -11.62
N PRO A 127 0.70 -6.94 -12.85
CA PRO A 127 1.20 -7.69 -14.01
C PRO A 127 2.66 -8.14 -13.89
N ARG A 128 3.39 -7.68 -12.87
CA ARG A 128 4.80 -7.97 -12.64
C ARG A 128 5.07 -8.68 -11.31
N VAL A 129 4.07 -9.35 -10.75
CA VAL A 129 4.31 -10.38 -9.75
C VAL A 129 4.81 -11.60 -10.48
N LEU A 130 6.09 -11.94 -10.29
CA LEU A 130 6.59 -13.28 -10.56
C LEU A 130 5.96 -14.22 -9.53
N SER A 131 4.75 -14.64 -9.84
CA SER A 131 4.14 -15.77 -9.18
C SER A 131 4.53 -16.99 -9.99
N TYR A 132 5.47 -17.78 -9.48
CA TYR A 132 5.68 -19.17 -9.91
C TYR A 132 4.43 -20.06 -9.69
N TYR A 133 3.29 -19.48 -9.29
CA TYR A 133 2.11 -20.15 -8.78
C TYR A 133 0.79 -19.68 -9.44
N LEU A 134 0.82 -18.87 -10.50
CA LEU A 134 -0.42 -18.43 -11.16
C LEU A 134 -1.08 -19.54 -11.99
N GLU A 135 -0.28 -20.41 -12.59
CA GLU A 135 -0.70 -21.76 -12.93
C GLU A 135 -0.39 -22.59 -11.69
N GLY A 136 -1.42 -23.20 -11.09
CA GLY A 136 -1.21 -24.00 -9.89
C GLY A 136 -0.08 -25.00 -10.13
N LEU A 137 0.91 -25.01 -9.24
CA LEU A 137 1.98 -25.99 -9.34
C LEU A 137 1.35 -27.39 -9.46
N PRO A 138 1.85 -28.25 -10.37
CA PRO A 138 1.45 -29.64 -10.40
C PRO A 138 1.52 -30.22 -8.98
N GLU A 139 0.49 -30.95 -8.55
CA GLU A 139 0.42 -31.49 -7.18
C GLU A 139 1.64 -32.36 -6.83
N ASP A 140 2.31 -32.89 -7.85
CA ASP A 140 3.48 -33.75 -7.79
C ASP A 140 4.83 -33.03 -7.98
N VAL A 141 4.85 -31.70 -8.14
CA VAL A 141 6.09 -30.94 -8.44
C VAL A 141 7.14 -31.07 -7.34
N LEU A 142 6.70 -31.27 -6.08
CA LEU A 142 7.60 -31.48 -4.93
C LEU A 142 7.91 -32.96 -4.70
N VAL A 143 7.34 -33.86 -5.49
CA VAL A 143 7.42 -35.32 -5.32
C VAL A 143 8.35 -35.95 -6.36
N SER A 144 8.70 -35.23 -7.43
CA SER A 144 9.66 -35.71 -8.43
C SER A 144 10.63 -34.61 -8.89
N ALA A 145 11.93 -34.92 -8.86
CA ALA A 145 12.99 -33.99 -9.25
C ALA A 145 12.93 -33.60 -10.74
N ASP A 146 12.44 -34.53 -11.58
CA ASP A 146 12.39 -34.36 -13.03
C ASP A 146 11.37 -33.29 -13.47
N ARG A 147 10.36 -33.01 -12.63
CA ARG A 147 9.29 -32.04 -12.92
C ARG A 147 9.58 -30.63 -12.40
N MET A 148 10.67 -30.44 -11.64
CA MET A 148 11.13 -29.10 -11.23
C MET A 148 11.92 -28.36 -12.32
N GLN A 149 12.20 -29.00 -13.45
CA GLN A 149 13.02 -28.45 -14.54
C GLN A 149 12.22 -28.05 -15.80
N GLU A 150 10.92 -28.34 -15.85
CA GLU A 150 9.99 -27.93 -16.91
C GLU A 150 9.37 -26.56 -16.59
#